data_AF-A0A7W1GV69-F1
#
_entry.id   AF-A0A7W1GV69-F1
#
_cell.length_a   1.000
_cell.length_b   1.000
_cell.length_c   1.000
_cell.angle_alpha   90.00
_cell.angle_beta   90.00
_cell.angle_gamma   90.00
#
_symmetry.space_group_name_H-M   'P 1'
#
loop_
_entity.id
_entity.type
_entity.pdbx_description
1 polymer ?
#
loop_
_entity_poly.entity_id
_entity_poly.type
_entity_poly.pdbx_seq_one_letter_code
_entity_poly.pdbx_strand_id
1 'polypeptide(L)'
;MKKLLFSGLTFVLCFQGLLASHCQMPCGIYHDEMVFDQIDQYIETMAKGISILTESKFTTVQEKNEFIRWVALKETASDVAAEIITTYFLQQKIKAGEDNTVERLVSAHKLLFYLMTIKQTADLKYLNDFYQEWEKFKMMFHIEGYACRMEQVKLKKWAEKEKQLKSKNQTGKDSSAAPDHDHDHEHDHDHDDHDHPHTHN
;
A
#
# COMPACT_ATOMS: atom_id res chain seq x y z
N MET A 1 22.87 18.38 56.69
CA MET A 1 22.24 19.19 55.62
C MET A 1 23.02 19.28 54.30
N LYS A 2 24.33 18.96 54.23
CA LYS A 2 25.11 18.99 52.96
C LYS A 2 24.93 17.78 52.04
N LYS A 3 24.51 16.62 52.55
CA LYS A 3 24.31 15.38 51.74
C LYS A 3 22.97 15.36 50.97
N LEU A 4 22.00 16.18 51.36
CA LEU A 4 20.71 16.30 50.66
C LEU A 4 20.78 17.28 49.47
N LEU A 5 21.75 18.19 49.45
CA LEU A 5 21.96 19.11 48.33
C LEU A 5 22.65 18.44 47.14
N PHE A 6 23.46 17.41 47.38
CA PHE A 6 24.14 16.66 46.31
C PHE A 6 23.25 15.63 45.61
N SER A 7 22.15 15.20 46.24
CA SER A 7 21.22 14.23 45.62
C SER A 7 20.20 14.87 44.70
N GLY A 8 19.95 16.18 44.83
CA GLY A 8 19.04 16.92 43.95
C GLY A 8 19.68 17.31 42.61
N LEU A 9 20.99 17.56 42.59
CA LEU A 9 21.69 18.00 41.38
C LEU A 9 21.86 16.87 40.35
N THR A 10 21.90 15.61 40.79
CA THR A 10 22.05 14.44 39.90
C THR A 10 20.74 14.01 39.23
N PHE A 11 19.57 14.37 39.77
CA PHE A 11 18.28 14.00 39.17
C PHE A 11 17.88 14.92 38.00
N VAL A 12 18.45 16.12 37.92
CA VAL A 12 18.15 17.11 36.87
C VAL A 12 18.88 16.79 35.54
N LEU A 13 19.93 15.98 35.56
CA LEU A 13 20.71 15.63 34.36
C LEU A 13 20.15 14.46 33.53
N CYS A 14 19.14 13.72 34.03
CA CYS A 14 18.54 12.60 33.30
C CYS A 14 17.30 12.99 32.46
N PHE A 15 16.91 14.27 32.46
CA PHE A 15 15.90 14.81 31.55
C PHE A 15 16.58 15.42 30.30
N GLN A 16 17.53 14.69 29.71
CA GLN A 16 17.93 15.00 28.34
C GLN A 16 16.77 14.60 27.45
N GLY A 17 16.00 15.61 27.06
CA GLY A 17 14.75 15.50 26.37
C GLY A 17 14.83 14.57 25.17
N LEU A 18 13.69 13.93 24.92
CA LEU A 18 13.32 13.34 23.65
C LEU A 18 13.77 14.26 22.52
N LEU A 19 14.94 13.97 21.94
CA LEU A 19 15.37 14.58 20.70
C LEU A 19 14.45 14.00 19.64
N ALA A 20 13.30 14.65 19.44
CA ALA A 20 12.55 14.56 18.20
C ALA A 20 13.42 15.21 17.12
N SER A 21 14.43 14.48 16.68
CA SER A 21 15.35 14.88 15.62
C SER A 21 14.60 14.89 14.29
N HIS A 22 13.89 15.98 14.01
CA HIS A 22 13.56 16.42 12.65
C HIS A 22 14.23 17.77 12.37
N CYS A 23 15.49 17.92 12.84
CA CYS A 23 16.32 19.08 12.55
C CYS A 23 16.41 19.27 11.04
N GLN A 24 15.74 20.31 10.52
CA GLN A 24 15.88 20.84 9.16
C GLN A 24 17.27 21.44 8.87
N MET A 25 18.27 21.04 9.68
CA MET A 25 19.66 21.41 9.51
C MET A 25 20.24 20.60 8.35
N PRO A 26 21.11 21.17 7.51
CA PRO A 26 21.74 20.46 6.41
C PRO A 26 22.80 19.48 6.96
N CYS A 27 22.35 18.38 7.55
CA CYS A 27 23.21 17.35 8.13
C CYS A 27 23.69 16.32 7.10
N GLY A 28 23.10 16.30 5.89
CA GLY A 28 23.49 15.41 4.80
C GLY A 28 23.20 13.92 5.02
N ILE A 29 22.64 13.54 6.18
CA ILE A 29 22.28 12.17 6.51
C ILE A 29 20.81 11.97 6.15
N TYR A 30 20.56 11.47 4.94
CA TYR A 30 19.23 11.16 4.45
C TYR A 30 19.09 9.64 4.30
N HIS A 31 18.14 9.06 5.02
CA HIS A 31 17.75 7.66 4.84
C HIS A 31 16.37 7.61 4.21
N ASP A 32 16.34 7.77 2.88
CA ASP A 32 15.10 7.82 2.09
C ASP A 32 14.27 6.54 2.29
N GLU A 33 14.94 5.38 2.36
CA GLU A 33 14.29 4.09 2.66
C GLU A 33 13.50 4.11 3.97
N MET A 34 14.07 4.67 5.05
CA MET A 34 13.36 4.73 6.34
C MET A 34 12.12 5.63 6.27
N VAL A 35 12.21 6.74 5.53
CA VAL A 35 11.06 7.64 5.33
C VAL A 35 9.98 6.95 4.49
N PHE A 36 10.39 6.19 3.48
CA PHE A 36 9.46 5.40 2.66
C PHE A 36 8.77 4.32 3.47
N ASP A 37 9.53 3.52 4.21
CA ASP A 37 9.01 2.44 5.07
C ASP A 37 8.06 3.01 6.15
N GLN A 38 8.38 4.18 6.70
CA GLN A 38 7.53 4.83 7.70
C GLN A 38 6.17 5.23 7.12
N ILE A 39 6.13 5.78 5.90
CA ILE A 39 4.86 6.10 5.24
C ILE A 39 4.11 4.82 4.86
N ASP A 40 4.81 3.77 4.39
CA ASP A 40 4.21 2.47 4.08
C ASP A 40 3.52 1.87 5.34
N GLN A 41 4.15 2.00 6.52
CA GLN A 41 3.54 1.61 7.80
C GLN A 41 2.28 2.42 8.15
N TYR A 42 2.27 3.73 7.86
CA TYR A 42 1.05 4.53 8.05
C TYR A 42 -0.06 4.13 7.08
N ILE A 43 0.26 3.75 5.84
CA ILE A 43 -0.72 3.20 4.89
C ILE A 43 -1.37 1.94 5.46
N GLU A 44 -0.59 0.99 5.97
CA GLU A 44 -1.12 -0.22 6.60
C GLU A 44 -2.00 0.09 7.82
N THR A 45 -1.58 1.06 8.64
CA THR A 45 -2.35 1.50 9.81
C THR A 45 -3.69 2.11 9.41
N MET A 46 -3.70 2.96 8.38
CA MET A 46 -4.92 3.54 7.82
C MET A 46 -5.83 2.48 7.20
N ALA A 47 -5.26 1.50 6.47
CA ALA A 47 -6.01 0.40 5.88
C ALA A 47 -6.74 -0.39 6.97
N LYS A 48 -6.00 -0.79 8.01
CA LYS A 48 -6.57 -1.53 9.15
C LYS A 48 -7.65 -0.73 9.85
N GLY A 49 -7.43 0.56 10.09
CA GLY A 49 -8.42 1.44 10.70
C GLY A 49 -9.71 1.52 9.88
N ILE A 50 -9.61 1.74 8.57
CA ILE A 50 -10.78 1.81 7.68
C ILE A 50 -11.52 0.47 7.62
N SER A 51 -10.81 -0.66 7.51
CA SER A 51 -11.44 -2.00 7.51
C SER A 51 -12.24 -2.25 8.79
N ILE A 52 -11.67 -1.95 9.97
CA ILE A 52 -12.38 -2.15 11.23
C ILE A 52 -13.60 -1.24 11.34
N LEU A 53 -13.47 0.03 10.92
CA LEU A 53 -14.56 1.00 10.91
C LEU A 53 -15.71 0.62 9.96
N THR A 54 -15.43 -0.15 8.90
CA THR A 54 -16.43 -0.55 7.90
C THR A 54 -17.06 -1.91 8.19
N GLU A 55 -16.30 -2.85 8.74
CA GLU A 55 -16.75 -4.23 9.00
C GLU A 55 -17.48 -4.39 10.33
N SER A 56 -17.25 -3.50 11.30
CA SER A 56 -17.78 -3.62 12.67
C SER A 56 -19.05 -2.79 12.89
N LYS A 57 -19.99 -3.31 13.69
CA LYS A 57 -21.27 -2.64 13.98
C LYS A 57 -21.26 -1.70 15.20
N PHE A 58 -20.25 -1.81 16.06
CA PHE A 58 -20.04 -0.97 17.25
C PHE A 58 -21.29 -0.76 18.13
N THR A 59 -21.86 -1.86 18.60
CA THR A 59 -23.14 -1.90 19.32
C THR A 59 -23.01 -1.65 20.83
N THR A 60 -21.91 -2.10 21.46
CA THR A 60 -21.69 -1.94 22.90
C THR A 60 -20.95 -0.63 23.22
N VAL A 61 -21.00 -0.20 24.49
CA VAL A 61 -20.24 0.99 24.94
C VAL A 61 -18.73 0.80 24.76
N GLN A 62 -18.23 -0.41 25.01
CA GLN A 62 -16.82 -0.74 24.81
C GLN A 62 -16.43 -0.64 23.33
N GLU A 63 -17.25 -1.20 22.43
CA GLU A 63 -17.00 -1.11 20.99
C GLU A 63 -17.08 0.35 20.49
N LYS A 64 -17.97 1.18 21.06
CA LYS A 64 -18.01 2.62 20.74
C LYS A 64 -16.72 3.36 21.14
N ASN A 65 -16.08 2.96 22.25
CA ASN A 65 -14.76 3.49 22.59
C ASN A 65 -13.70 3.08 21.55
N GLU A 66 -13.78 1.86 21.04
CA GLU A 66 -12.89 1.38 19.98
C GLU A 66 -13.11 2.11 18.66
N PHE A 67 -14.37 2.37 18.28
CA PHE A 67 -14.70 3.20 17.12
C PHE A 67 -13.98 4.55 17.17
N ILE A 68 -14.09 5.27 18.30
CA ILE A 68 -13.45 6.57 18.50
C ILE A 68 -11.93 6.45 18.39
N ARG A 69 -11.33 5.39 18.95
CA ARG A 69 -9.88 5.14 18.86
C ARG A 69 -9.43 4.86 17.43
N TRP A 70 -10.19 4.10 16.65
CA TRP A 70 -9.85 3.80 15.25
C TRP A 70 -9.97 5.05 14.37
N VAL A 71 -10.98 5.89 14.59
CA VAL A 71 -11.07 7.21 13.93
C VAL A 71 -9.84 8.05 14.27
N ALA A 72 -9.53 8.22 15.56
CA ALA A 72 -8.40 9.03 16.01
C ALA A 72 -7.04 8.50 15.52
N LEU A 73 -6.84 7.18 15.51
CA LEU A 73 -5.60 6.55 15.03
C LEU A 73 -5.42 6.78 13.53
N LYS A 74 -6.47 6.58 12.73
CA LYS A 74 -6.46 6.84 11.28
C LYS A 74 -6.14 8.30 10.99
N GLU A 75 -6.77 9.24 11.71
CA GLU A 75 -6.50 10.67 11.54
C GLU A 75 -5.06 11.03 11.89
N THR A 76 -4.56 10.54 13.02
CA THR A 76 -3.18 10.78 13.46
C THR A 76 -2.17 10.22 12.46
N ALA A 77 -2.39 8.99 11.97
CA ALA A 77 -1.53 8.39 10.95
C ALA A 77 -1.50 9.23 9.66
N SER A 78 -2.66 9.75 9.24
CA SER A 78 -2.77 10.61 8.05
C SER A 78 -2.02 11.93 8.24
N ASP A 79 -2.14 12.54 9.43
CA ASP A 79 -1.46 13.80 9.75
C ASP A 79 0.05 13.66 9.78
N VAL A 80 0.56 12.59 10.40
CA VAL A 80 2.01 12.35 10.44
C VAL A 80 2.55 12.08 9.04
N ALA A 81 1.85 11.30 8.22
CA ALA A 81 2.24 11.11 6.82
C ALA A 81 2.26 12.43 6.03
N ALA A 82 1.27 13.31 6.24
CA ALA A 82 1.19 14.61 5.59
C ALA A 82 2.33 15.54 6.05
N GLU A 83 2.69 15.51 7.33
CA GLU A 83 3.82 16.24 7.89
C GLU A 83 5.13 15.76 7.27
N ILE A 84 5.35 14.46 7.12
CA ILE A 84 6.54 13.91 6.46
C ILE A 84 6.60 14.35 5.00
N ILE A 85 5.49 14.26 4.25
CA ILE A 85 5.44 14.71 2.84
C ILE A 85 5.81 16.19 2.74
N THR A 86 5.29 17.01 3.65
CA THR A 86 5.54 18.46 3.65
C THR A 86 6.98 18.79 4.06
N THR A 87 7.44 18.25 5.18
CA THR A 87 8.72 18.64 5.78
C THR A 87 9.91 17.96 5.12
N TYR A 88 9.78 16.72 4.69
CA TYR A 88 10.86 15.98 4.04
C TYR A 88 10.89 16.23 2.55
N PHE A 89 9.77 16.02 1.85
CA PHE A 89 9.78 16.07 0.40
C PHE A 89 9.68 17.49 -0.14
N LEU A 90 8.65 18.25 0.26
CA LEU A 90 8.44 19.60 -0.26
C LEU A 90 9.51 20.59 0.20
N GLN A 91 9.90 20.56 1.47
CA GLN A 91 10.85 21.53 2.03
C GLN A 91 12.32 21.14 1.81
N GLN A 92 12.66 19.84 1.84
CA GLN A 92 14.06 19.40 1.80
C GLN A 92 14.47 18.75 0.48
N LYS A 93 13.69 17.81 -0.07
CA LYS A 93 14.11 17.01 -1.23
C LYS A 93 13.83 17.66 -2.58
N ILE A 94 12.64 18.22 -2.79
CA ILE A 94 12.28 18.84 -4.07
C ILE A 94 12.96 20.21 -4.14
N LYS A 95 13.92 20.36 -5.07
CA LYS A 95 14.58 21.64 -5.31
C LYS A 95 13.86 22.46 -6.36
N ALA A 96 14.02 23.78 -6.30
CA ALA A 96 13.53 24.67 -7.34
C ALA A 96 14.45 24.62 -8.56
N GLY A 97 13.86 24.61 -9.76
CA GLY A 97 14.59 24.69 -11.02
C GLY A 97 15.18 23.37 -11.54
N GLU A 98 14.82 22.22 -10.95
CA GLU A 98 15.09 20.91 -11.56
C GLU A 98 13.99 20.59 -12.59
N ASP A 99 14.34 19.86 -13.65
CA ASP A 99 13.41 19.54 -14.75
C ASP A 99 12.13 18.81 -14.23
N ASN A 100 12.28 17.97 -13.20
CA ASN A 100 11.20 17.18 -12.62
C ASN A 100 10.51 17.84 -11.42
N THR A 101 10.84 19.09 -11.08
CA THR A 101 10.27 19.79 -9.91
C THR A 101 8.74 19.87 -10.00
N VAL A 102 8.20 20.26 -11.17
CA VAL A 102 6.75 20.43 -11.35
C VAL A 102 6.01 19.11 -11.15
N GLU A 103 6.51 18.02 -11.74
CA GLU A 103 5.91 16.69 -11.61
C GLU A 103 5.88 16.22 -10.15
N ARG A 104 7.02 16.36 -9.45
CA ARG A 104 7.13 15.99 -8.04
C ARG A 104 6.22 16.83 -7.14
N LEU A 105 6.10 18.13 -7.39
CA LEU A 105 5.20 19.00 -6.63
C LEU A 105 3.72 18.65 -6.83
N VAL A 106 3.32 18.37 -8.08
CA VAL A 106 1.94 17.96 -8.39
C VAL A 106 1.62 16.63 -7.72
N SER A 107 2.53 15.67 -7.76
CA SER A 107 2.36 14.37 -7.12
C SER A 107 2.28 14.49 -5.58
N ALA A 108 3.19 15.26 -4.96
CA ALA A 108 3.14 15.55 -3.53
C ALA A 108 1.83 16.22 -3.11
N HIS A 109 1.31 17.15 -3.91
CA HIS A 109 0.02 17.79 -3.64
C HIS A 109 -1.14 16.78 -3.68
N LYS A 110 -1.17 15.88 -4.67
CA LYS A 110 -2.19 14.81 -4.75
C LYS A 110 -2.15 13.91 -3.51
N LEU A 111 -0.96 13.52 -3.07
CA LEU A 111 -0.79 12.72 -1.86
C LEU A 111 -1.38 13.41 -0.63
N LEU A 112 -1.09 14.70 -0.44
CA LEU A 112 -1.65 15.50 0.66
C LEU A 112 -3.19 15.61 0.57
N PHE A 113 -3.73 15.78 -0.63
CA PHE A 113 -5.17 15.80 -0.86
C PHE A 113 -5.84 14.47 -0.50
N TYR A 114 -5.25 13.35 -0.89
CA TYR A 114 -5.77 12.03 -0.53
C TYR A 114 -5.69 11.79 0.97
N LEU A 115 -4.60 12.18 1.65
CA LEU A 115 -4.49 12.06 3.11
C LEU A 115 -5.61 12.83 3.82
N MET A 116 -5.88 14.07 3.40
CA MET A 116 -7.01 14.85 3.92
C MET A 116 -8.35 14.12 3.72
N THR A 117 -8.55 13.51 2.56
CA THR A 117 -9.79 12.77 2.24
C THR A 117 -9.91 11.47 3.05
N ILE A 118 -8.79 10.75 3.26
CA ILE A 118 -8.71 9.55 4.09
C ILE A 118 -9.06 9.87 5.54
N LYS A 119 -8.66 11.04 6.07
CA LYS A 119 -9.11 11.49 7.40
C LYS A 119 -10.62 11.62 7.49
N GLN A 120 -11.23 12.24 6.49
CA GLN A 120 -12.65 12.58 6.50
C GLN A 120 -13.58 11.41 6.19
N THR A 121 -13.09 10.35 5.54
CA THR A 121 -13.91 9.25 5.02
C THR A 121 -13.47 7.88 5.54
N ALA A 122 -14.32 6.87 5.42
CA ALA A 122 -13.98 5.47 5.70
C ALA A 122 -14.07 4.62 4.42
N ASP A 123 -13.57 5.17 3.31
CA ASP A 123 -13.56 4.52 1.99
C ASP A 123 -12.14 4.12 1.59
N LEU A 124 -11.92 2.82 1.42
CA LEU A 124 -10.62 2.26 1.00
C LEU A 124 -10.19 2.75 -0.39
N LYS A 125 -11.11 3.24 -1.22
CA LYS A 125 -10.78 3.78 -2.54
C LYS A 125 -9.71 4.87 -2.45
N TYR A 126 -9.88 5.86 -1.57
CA TYR A 126 -8.92 6.96 -1.44
C TYR A 126 -7.57 6.51 -0.91
N LEU A 127 -7.55 5.48 -0.06
CA LEU A 127 -6.30 4.88 0.40
C LEU A 127 -5.58 4.14 -0.72
N ASN A 128 -6.31 3.42 -1.57
CA ASN A 128 -5.73 2.80 -2.76
C ASN A 128 -5.20 3.85 -3.76
N ASP A 129 -5.95 4.93 -3.99
CA ASP A 129 -5.52 6.04 -4.86
C ASP A 129 -4.24 6.71 -4.30
N PHE A 130 -4.17 6.91 -2.97
CA PHE A 130 -2.96 7.35 -2.29
C PHE A 130 -1.80 6.39 -2.50
N TYR A 131 -2.00 5.09 -2.27
CA TYR A 131 -0.97 4.07 -2.42
C TYR A 131 -0.39 4.03 -3.84
N GLN A 132 -1.26 4.07 -4.86
CA GLN A 132 -0.81 4.07 -6.26
C GLN A 132 -0.02 5.34 -6.63
N GLU A 133 -0.44 6.50 -6.13
CA GLU A 133 0.33 7.74 -6.33
C GLU A 133 1.64 7.70 -5.54
N TRP A 134 1.63 7.10 -4.35
CA TRP A 134 2.79 6.97 -3.49
C TRP A 134 3.88 6.10 -4.10
N GLU A 135 3.52 4.96 -4.69
CA GLU A 135 4.47 4.11 -5.42
C GLU A 135 5.10 4.88 -6.59
N LYS A 136 4.30 5.62 -7.38
CA LYS A 136 4.83 6.47 -8.46
C LYS A 136 5.75 7.55 -7.91
N PHE A 137 5.35 8.20 -6.82
CA PHE A 137 6.13 9.24 -6.17
C PHE A 137 7.48 8.72 -5.71
N LYS A 138 7.53 7.54 -5.05
CA LYS A 138 8.79 6.87 -4.69
C LYS A 138 9.70 6.74 -5.91
N MET A 139 9.18 6.27 -7.05
CA MET A 139 9.96 6.12 -8.29
C MET A 139 10.62 7.42 -8.80
N MET A 140 10.04 8.59 -8.52
CA MET A 140 10.61 9.89 -8.92
C MET A 140 11.88 10.28 -8.14
N PHE A 141 12.14 9.65 -6.98
CA PHE A 141 13.30 9.92 -6.13
C PHE A 141 14.34 8.80 -6.15
N HIS A 142 14.14 7.73 -6.93
CA HIS A 142 15.13 6.67 -7.05
C HIS A 142 16.38 7.20 -7.78
N ILE A 143 17.41 7.50 -7.00
CA ILE A 143 18.76 7.84 -7.45
C ILE A 143 19.38 6.57 -8.06
N GLU A 144 20.01 6.68 -9.23
CA GLU A 144 20.84 5.62 -9.80
C GLU A 144 21.81 5.07 -8.73
N GLY A 145 21.65 3.78 -8.38
CA GLY A 145 22.56 3.07 -7.49
C GLY A 145 22.03 2.69 -6.10
N TYR A 146 20.84 3.14 -5.69
CA TYR A 146 20.20 2.64 -4.46
C TYR A 146 19.07 1.67 -4.82
N ALA A 147 19.24 0.43 -4.42
CA ALA A 147 18.71 -0.73 -5.12
C ALA A 147 17.18 -0.89 -5.06
N CYS A 148 16.48 -0.40 -6.08
CA CYS A 148 15.23 -1.01 -6.54
C CYS A 148 15.51 -2.35 -7.26
N ARG A 149 16.37 -3.22 -6.70
CA ARG A 149 16.58 -4.56 -7.25
C ARG A 149 15.38 -5.45 -6.98
N MET A 150 14.73 -5.30 -5.83
CA MET A 150 13.61 -6.15 -5.46
C MET A 150 12.35 -5.83 -6.25
N GLU A 151 12.03 -4.56 -6.48
CA GLU A 151 10.85 -4.18 -7.30
C GLU A 151 11.08 -4.51 -8.77
N GLN A 152 12.26 -4.22 -9.34
CA GLN A 152 12.57 -4.64 -10.72
C GLN A 152 12.52 -6.16 -10.88
N VAL A 153 12.97 -6.93 -9.88
CA VAL A 153 12.89 -8.40 -9.90
C VAL A 153 11.45 -8.88 -9.76
N LYS A 154 10.63 -8.27 -8.89
CA LYS A 154 9.19 -8.59 -8.76
C LYS A 154 8.43 -8.27 -10.05
N LEU A 155 8.64 -7.09 -10.63
CA LEU A 155 8.02 -6.67 -11.89
C LEU A 155 8.43 -7.57 -13.06
N LYS A 156 9.71 -7.96 -13.15
CA LYS A 156 10.17 -8.95 -14.14
C LYS A 156 9.50 -10.30 -13.93
N LYS A 157 9.45 -10.81 -12.69
CA LYS A 157 8.77 -12.06 -12.35
C LYS A 157 7.27 -12.02 -12.67
N TRP A 158 6.60 -10.89 -12.44
CA TRP A 158 5.18 -10.72 -12.77
C TRP A 158 4.94 -10.62 -14.27
N ALA A 159 5.78 -9.89 -15.02
CA ALA A 159 5.72 -9.83 -16.47
C ALA A 159 5.97 -11.19 -17.13
N GLU A 160 6.91 -11.98 -16.58
CA GLU A 160 7.15 -13.36 -17.01
C GLU A 160 5.96 -14.27 -16.70
N LYS A 161 5.40 -14.18 -15.49
CA LYS A 161 4.22 -14.94 -15.07
C LYS A 161 2.99 -14.61 -15.94
N GLU A 162 2.80 -13.35 -16.30
CA GLU A 162 1.70 -12.90 -17.17
C GLU A 162 1.87 -13.41 -18.60
N LYS A 163 3.09 -13.37 -19.16
CA LYS A 163 3.41 -13.95 -20.47
C LYS A 163 3.18 -15.46 -20.50
N GLN A 164 3.58 -16.15 -19.44
CA GLN A 164 3.33 -17.59 -19.28
C GLN A 164 1.83 -17.91 -19.15
N LEU A 165 1.06 -17.10 -18.44
CA LEU A 165 -0.39 -17.27 -18.34
C LEU A 165 -1.09 -17.06 -19.69
N LYS A 166 -0.66 -16.04 -20.44
CA LYS A 166 -1.19 -15.72 -21.77
C LYS A 166 -0.87 -16.80 -22.80
N SER A 167 0.35 -17.35 -22.79
CA SER A 167 0.72 -18.45 -23.67
C SER A 167 0.00 -19.76 -23.32
N LYS A 168 -0.26 -20.03 -22.03
CA LYS A 168 -1.06 -21.17 -21.57
C LYS A 168 -2.53 -21.05 -21.94
N ASN A 169 -3.08 -19.85 -21.89
CA ASN A 169 -4.47 -19.58 -22.26
C ASN A 169 -4.71 -19.56 -23.78
N GLN A 170 -3.67 -19.32 -24.59
CA GLN A 170 -3.73 -19.51 -26.04
C GLN A 170 -3.64 -21.00 -26.42
N THR A 171 -2.73 -21.76 -25.83
CA THR A 171 -2.61 -23.21 -26.07
C THR A 171 -3.78 -24.04 -25.51
N GLY A 172 -4.53 -23.52 -24.53
CA GLY A 172 -5.77 -24.13 -24.03
C GLY A 172 -7.05 -23.75 -24.78
N LYS A 173 -7.00 -22.79 -25.71
CA LYS A 173 -8.15 -22.35 -26.52
C LYS A 173 -8.13 -22.93 -27.94
N ASP A 174 -7.00 -23.46 -28.38
CA ASP A 174 -6.83 -24.11 -29.70
C ASP A 174 -7.10 -25.63 -29.67
N SER A 175 -7.61 -26.19 -28.56
CA SER A 175 -7.96 -27.62 -28.43
C SER A 175 -9.43 -27.90 -28.10
N SER A 176 -10.35 -26.98 -28.41
CA SER A 176 -11.80 -27.25 -28.39
C SER A 176 -12.58 -26.61 -29.56
N ALA A 177 -12.02 -26.58 -30.76
CA ALA A 177 -12.79 -26.40 -31.98
C ALA A 177 -12.64 -27.68 -32.82
N ALA A 178 -13.71 -28.47 -32.85
CA ALA A 178 -13.78 -29.70 -33.62
C ALA A 178 -13.81 -29.41 -35.14
N PRO A 179 -13.41 -30.37 -36.01
CA PRO A 179 -13.31 -30.18 -37.45
C PRO A 179 -14.69 -30.22 -38.10
N ASP A 180 -15.01 -29.22 -38.94
CA ASP A 180 -16.10 -29.32 -39.91
C ASP A 180 -15.73 -30.37 -40.95
N HIS A 181 -16.44 -31.50 -40.92
CA HIS A 181 -16.33 -32.58 -41.88
C HIS A 181 -17.48 -32.44 -42.89
N ASP A 182 -17.13 -32.30 -44.17
CA ASP A 182 -18.06 -32.30 -45.29
C ASP A 182 -18.90 -33.60 -45.33
N HIS A 183 -20.14 -33.43 -45.77
CA HIS A 183 -21.19 -34.43 -45.97
C HIS A 183 -20.72 -35.69 -46.74
N ASP A 184 -21.21 -36.86 -46.33
CA ASP A 184 -21.95 -37.77 -47.22
C ASP A 184 -22.70 -38.87 -46.43
N HIS A 185 -23.83 -39.26 -46.98
CA HIS A 185 -24.84 -40.19 -46.44
C HIS A 185 -24.36 -41.64 -46.29
N GLU A 186 -24.80 -42.34 -45.24
CA GLU A 186 -25.53 -43.62 -45.39
C GLU A 186 -26.17 -44.06 -44.06
N HIS A 187 -27.43 -44.49 -44.15
CA HIS A 187 -28.20 -45.13 -43.10
C HIS A 187 -27.63 -46.53 -42.81
N ASP A 188 -27.60 -46.92 -41.53
CA ASP A 188 -28.13 -48.22 -41.15
C ASP A 188 -28.60 -48.20 -39.71
N HIS A 189 -29.83 -48.70 -39.53
CA HIS A 189 -30.44 -48.97 -38.25
C HIS A 189 -29.82 -50.24 -37.68
N ASP A 190 -29.58 -50.27 -36.36
CA ASP A 190 -29.93 -51.47 -35.60
C ASP A 190 -30.09 -51.16 -34.11
N HIS A 191 -30.82 -52.06 -33.49
CA HIS A 191 -31.74 -51.90 -32.38
C HIS A 191 -31.12 -52.31 -31.03
N ASP A 192 -31.86 -52.02 -29.95
CA ASP A 192 -31.83 -52.72 -28.65
C ASP A 192 -30.61 -52.41 -27.73
N ASP A 193 -30.69 -52.30 -26.42
CA ASP A 193 -31.77 -52.45 -25.45
C ASP A 193 -31.25 -51.98 -24.07
N HIS A 194 -32.19 -51.65 -23.20
CA HIS A 194 -32.17 -51.87 -21.75
C HIS A 194 -31.30 -51.03 -20.76
N ASP A 195 -32.08 -50.44 -19.84
CA ASP A 195 -31.97 -50.49 -18.38
C ASP A 195 -31.09 -49.47 -17.62
N HIS A 196 -31.79 -48.47 -17.07
CA HIS A 196 -31.57 -47.85 -15.75
C HIS A 196 -31.27 -48.93 -14.66
N PRO A 197 -30.52 -48.66 -13.56
CA PRO A 197 -30.84 -47.57 -12.63
C PRO A 197 -29.69 -46.91 -11.83
N HIS A 198 -30.08 -45.75 -11.29
CA HIS A 198 -29.55 -45.01 -10.16
C HIS A 198 -28.97 -45.84 -9.01
N THR A 199 -27.98 -45.30 -8.29
CA THR A 199 -28.09 -45.07 -6.84
C THR A 199 -27.08 -44.04 -6.35
N HIS A 200 -27.55 -43.27 -5.36
CA HIS A 200 -26.83 -42.28 -4.57
C HIS A 200 -25.81 -42.91 -3.61
N ASN A 201 -24.72 -42.18 -3.35
CA ASN A 201 -24.43 -41.61 -2.03
C ASN A 201 -23.36 -40.52 -2.14
#